data_AF-A0A108UD58-F1
#
_entry.id   AF-A0A108UD58-F1
#
_cell.length_a   1.000
_cell.length_b   1.000
_cell.length_c   1.000
_cell.angle_alpha   90.00
_cell.angle_beta   90.00
_cell.angle_gamma   90.00
#
_symmetry.space_group_name_H-M   'P 1'
#
loop_
_entity.id
_entity.type
_entity.pdbx_description
1 polymer ?
#
loop_
_entity_poly.entity_id
_entity_poly.type
_entity_poly.pdbx_seq_one_letter_code
_entity_poly.pdbx_strand_id
1 'polypeptide(L)'
;MSDARSDLMNLGIQKHLKLGNRFLAFLDYDDILYTHAYKILRRPLVETQVAVSFAGIEMAHAVGMRDYDFIYDMSYPFVGKNKMDLVKENFCPLHSYLIDCSKIDPDELYFRSELSRVEDYDFLLRVAGPNPCDFSALGCRIGIYIIRSDHSNSTPSNNGSKEDREKQKVWKRNRDRLNALRSTYQVKLFASDF
;
A
#
# COMPACT_ATOMS: atom_id res chain seq x y z
N MET A 1 20.10 -12.96 -0.31
CA MET A 1 19.92 -11.63 0.31
C MET A 1 18.43 -11.43 0.51
N SER A 2 17.99 -11.12 1.73
CA SER A 2 16.62 -10.63 1.95
C SER A 2 16.49 -9.25 1.31
N ASP A 3 15.27 -8.93 0.88
CA ASP A 3 14.93 -7.60 0.38
C ASP A 3 15.04 -6.59 1.53
N ALA A 4 15.86 -5.54 1.38
CA ALA A 4 16.10 -4.54 2.42
C ALA A 4 14.93 -3.56 2.61
N ARG A 5 13.93 -3.61 1.72
CA ARG A 5 12.78 -2.69 1.71
C ARG A 5 12.05 -2.67 3.05
N SER A 6 11.65 -3.83 3.59
CA SER A 6 10.98 -3.94 4.89
C SER A 6 11.82 -3.38 6.04
N ASP A 7 13.12 -3.69 6.05
CA ASP A 7 14.04 -3.21 7.10
C ASP A 7 14.18 -1.68 7.06
N LEU A 8 14.28 -1.09 5.87
CA LEU A 8 14.35 0.37 5.69
C LEU A 8 13.03 1.05 6.07
N MET A 9 11.88 0.47 5.71
CA MET A 9 10.58 0.98 6.13
C MET A 9 10.44 0.92 7.65
N ASN A 10 10.88 -0.17 8.29
CA ASN A 10 10.88 -0.31 9.75
C ASN A 10 11.75 0.73 10.44
N LEU A 11 12.95 1.03 9.91
CA LEU A 11 13.79 2.11 10.42
C LEU A 11 13.07 3.48 10.32
N GLY A 12 12.36 3.72 9.21
CA GLY A 12 11.53 4.90 9.02
C GLY A 12 10.41 5.00 10.06
N ILE A 13 9.67 3.92 10.29
CA ILE A 13 8.59 3.86 11.27
C ILE A 13 9.13 4.08 12.69
N GLN A 14 10.22 3.41 13.07
CA GLN A 14 10.83 3.58 14.39
C GLN A 14 11.24 5.03 14.64
N LYS A 15 11.88 5.67 13.65
CA LYS A 15 12.21 7.10 13.71
C LYS A 15 10.95 7.96 13.86
N HIS A 16 9.92 7.68 13.07
CA HIS A 16 8.64 8.40 13.08
C HIS A 16 7.96 8.34 14.45
N LEU A 17 7.83 7.14 15.01
CA LEU A 17 7.20 6.90 16.32
C LEU A 17 8.02 7.52 17.46
N LYS A 18 9.35 7.43 17.41
CA LYS A 18 10.24 8.05 18.40
C LYS A 18 10.08 9.58 18.46
N LEU A 19 9.73 10.22 17.35
CA LEU A 19 9.48 11.65 17.28
C LEU A 19 8.06 12.04 17.75
N GLY A 20 7.21 11.06 18.11
CA GLY A 20 5.84 11.32 18.53
C GLY A 20 4.94 11.80 17.39
N ASN A 21 5.30 11.52 16.14
CA ASN A 21 4.47 11.89 14.99
C ASN A 21 3.17 11.09 14.99
N ARG A 22 2.07 11.75 14.62
CA ARG A 22 0.73 11.16 14.65
C ARG A 22 0.34 10.49 13.34
N PHE A 23 0.73 11.04 12.20
CA PHE A 23 0.23 10.60 10.90
C PHE A 23 1.34 9.95 10.07
N LEU A 24 1.18 8.65 9.80
CA LEU A 24 2.13 7.84 9.04
C LEU A 24 1.59 7.55 7.64
N ALA A 25 2.39 7.86 6.63
CA ALA A 25 2.18 7.49 5.24
C ALA A 25 3.50 7.05 4.63
N PHE A 26 3.41 6.36 3.51
CA PHE A 26 4.53 5.85 2.75
C PHE A 26 4.43 6.39 1.32
N LEU A 27 5.57 6.55 0.67
CA LEU A 27 5.66 6.92 -0.73
C LEU A 27 6.85 6.17 -1.33
N ASP A 28 6.59 5.43 -2.40
CA ASP A 28 7.65 4.84 -3.19
C ASP A 28 8.44 5.92 -3.90
N TYR A 29 9.76 5.72 -4.01
CA TYR A 29 10.68 6.74 -4.50
C TYR A 29 10.39 7.16 -5.96
N ASP A 30 9.73 6.30 -6.72
CA ASP A 30 9.34 6.48 -8.11
C ASP A 30 7.84 6.75 -8.30
N ASP A 31 7.08 6.92 -7.22
CA ASP A 31 5.66 7.28 -7.27
C ASP A 31 5.44 8.78 -6.98
N ILE A 32 4.25 9.27 -7.30
CA ILE A 32 3.90 10.70 -7.19
C ILE A 32 2.67 10.88 -6.30
N LEU A 33 2.69 11.88 -5.43
CA LEU A 33 1.50 12.40 -4.75
C LEU A 33 1.09 13.76 -5.30
N TYR A 34 -0.20 13.94 -5.51
CA TYR A 34 -0.77 15.23 -5.85
C TYR A 34 -0.79 16.16 -4.64
N THR A 35 -0.76 17.46 -4.92
CA THR A 35 -0.65 18.52 -3.90
C THR A 35 -1.76 18.51 -2.84
N HIS A 36 -2.90 17.89 -3.15
CA HIS A 36 -4.05 17.80 -2.25
C HIS A 36 -4.14 16.47 -1.49
N ALA A 37 -3.22 15.51 -1.72
CA ALA A 37 -3.30 14.15 -1.20
C ALA A 37 -3.52 14.07 0.32
N TYR A 38 -2.63 14.71 1.10
CA TYR A 38 -2.73 14.66 2.55
C TYR A 38 -3.91 15.48 3.10
N LYS A 39 -4.41 16.48 2.36
CA LYS A 39 -5.64 17.18 2.76
C LYS A 39 -6.84 16.23 2.71
N ILE A 40 -6.93 15.42 1.66
CA ILE A 40 -7.99 14.43 1.49
C ILE A 40 -7.89 13.34 2.55
N LEU A 41 -6.71 12.71 2.68
CA LEU A 41 -6.50 11.59 3.60
C LEU A 41 -6.60 11.99 5.08
N ARG A 42 -6.15 13.19 5.44
CA ARG A 42 -6.15 13.62 6.86
C ARG A 42 -7.54 13.97 7.37
N ARG A 43 -8.42 14.52 6.53
CA ARG A 43 -9.73 15.03 6.93
C ARG A 43 -10.54 14.02 7.79
N PRO A 44 -10.82 12.79 7.32
CA PRO A 44 -11.57 11.82 8.11
C PRO A 44 -10.84 11.39 9.39
N LEU A 45 -9.50 11.34 9.40
CA LEU A 45 -8.72 10.96 10.59
C LEU A 45 -8.86 11.97 11.73
N VAL A 46 -9.06 13.26 11.42
CA VAL A 46 -9.22 14.32 12.42
C VAL A 46 -10.68 14.59 12.78
N GLU A 47 -11.61 14.39 11.85
CA GLU A 47 -13.05 14.66 12.05
C GLU A 47 -13.80 13.47 12.64
N THR A 48 -13.23 12.27 12.57
CA THR A 48 -13.92 11.03 12.98
C THR A 48 -13.01 10.12 13.82
N GLN A 49 -13.56 8.95 14.20
CA GLN A 49 -12.83 7.92 14.96
C GLN A 49 -12.08 6.92 14.07
N VAL A 50 -12.08 7.08 12.74
CA VAL A 50 -11.32 6.17 11.86
C VAL A 50 -9.82 6.28 12.10
N ALA A 51 -9.12 5.15 12.00
CA ALA A 51 -7.68 5.04 12.20
C ALA A 51 -6.90 5.03 10.88
N VAL A 52 -7.56 4.65 9.78
CA VAL A 52 -6.96 4.64 8.43
C VAL A 52 -7.93 5.29 7.46
N SER A 53 -7.41 6.17 6.59
CA SER A 53 -8.15 6.76 5.49
C SER A 53 -7.52 6.37 4.17
N PHE A 54 -8.37 6.12 3.17
CA PHE A 54 -7.98 5.68 1.84
C PHE A 54 -8.48 6.65 0.77
N ALA A 55 -7.69 6.81 -0.30
CA ALA A 55 -8.09 7.53 -1.49
C ALA A 55 -7.59 6.81 -2.75
N GLY A 56 -8.11 7.22 -3.91
CA GLY A 56 -7.81 6.58 -5.18
C GLY A 56 -6.40 6.91 -5.69
N ILE A 57 -5.76 5.92 -6.31
CA ILE A 57 -4.50 6.07 -7.04
C ILE A 57 -4.73 5.79 -8.52
N GLU A 58 -3.98 6.48 -9.37
CA GLU A 58 -3.91 6.23 -10.81
C GLU A 58 -2.65 5.40 -11.11
N MET A 59 -2.66 4.65 -12.20
CA MET A 59 -1.48 3.94 -12.66
C MET A 59 -0.95 4.59 -13.93
N ALA A 60 0.32 4.95 -13.95
CA ALA A 60 1.02 5.41 -15.15
C ALA A 60 1.87 4.28 -15.72
N HIS A 61 1.83 4.13 -17.05
CA HIS A 61 2.84 3.37 -17.76
C HIS A 61 3.87 4.32 -18.35
N ALA A 62 5.14 4.03 -18.08
CA ALA A 62 6.24 4.89 -18.47
C ALA A 62 7.37 4.13 -19.16
N VAL A 63 8.11 4.84 -20.00
CA VAL A 63 9.43 4.43 -20.47
C VAL A 63 10.47 5.26 -19.72
N GLY A 64 11.41 4.59 -19.06
CA GLY A 64 12.53 5.26 -18.42
C GLY A 64 13.44 5.88 -19.48
N MET A 65 13.56 7.20 -19.45
CA MET A 65 14.55 7.96 -20.21
C MET A 65 15.76 8.23 -19.32
N ARG A 66 16.83 8.82 -19.89
CA ARG A 66 18.08 9.07 -19.15
C ARG A 66 17.86 9.85 -17.84
N ASP A 67 17.00 10.86 -17.88
CA ASP A 67 16.84 11.84 -16.78
C ASP A 67 15.40 11.90 -16.24
N TYR A 68 14.45 11.20 -16.85
CA TYR A 68 13.02 11.27 -16.48
C TYR A 68 12.24 10.04 -16.96
N ASP A 69 11.06 9.83 -16.40
CA ASP A 69 10.10 8.84 -16.91
C ASP A 69 9.14 9.50 -17.92
N PHE A 70 9.08 8.98 -19.14
CA PHE A 70 8.09 9.41 -20.14
C PHE A 70 6.82 8.61 -19.97
N ILE A 71 5.78 9.22 -19.40
CA ILE A 71 4.45 8.62 -19.24
C ILE A 71 3.75 8.60 -20.60
N TYR A 72 3.36 7.41 -21.06
CA TYR A 72 2.68 7.22 -22.34
C TYR A 72 1.25 6.70 -22.22
N ASP A 73 0.85 6.19 -21.05
CA ASP A 73 -0.51 5.72 -20.78
C ASP A 73 -0.88 5.88 -19.30
N MET A 74 -2.18 6.04 -19.04
CA MET A 74 -2.76 6.20 -17.71
C MET A 74 -3.98 5.28 -17.56
N SER A 75 -4.06 4.54 -16.45
CA SER A 75 -5.15 3.62 -16.17
C SER A 75 -5.59 3.64 -14.70
N TYR A 76 -6.68 2.92 -14.39
CA TYR A 76 -7.30 2.89 -13.06
C TYR A 76 -7.55 1.46 -12.57
N PRO A 77 -6.52 0.63 -12.40
CA PRO A 77 -6.68 -0.80 -12.15
C PRO A 77 -7.03 -1.12 -10.68
N PHE A 78 -6.87 -0.15 -9.79
CA PHE A 78 -7.11 -0.29 -8.35
C PHE A 78 -8.60 -0.14 -8.05
N VAL A 79 -9.32 -1.26 -8.06
CA VAL A 79 -10.78 -1.32 -7.90
C VAL A 79 -11.16 -2.07 -6.63
N GLY A 80 -11.83 -1.36 -5.72
CA GLY A 80 -12.45 -1.89 -4.51
C GLY A 80 -13.32 -0.81 -3.87
N LYS A 81 -14.13 -1.18 -2.88
CA LYS A 81 -15.11 -0.27 -2.27
C LYS A 81 -14.93 -0.10 -0.77
N ASN A 82 -14.48 -1.14 -0.07
CA ASN A 82 -14.53 -1.20 1.38
C ASN A 82 -13.50 -2.18 1.95
N LYS A 83 -13.50 -2.31 3.28
CA LYS A 83 -12.64 -3.24 4.02
C LYS A 83 -12.79 -4.69 3.58
N MET A 84 -13.99 -5.15 3.23
CA MET A 84 -14.20 -6.54 2.79
C MET A 84 -13.49 -6.82 1.48
N ASP A 85 -13.53 -5.86 0.54
CA ASP A 85 -12.76 -5.95 -0.69
C ASP A 85 -11.26 -5.96 -0.38
N LEU A 86 -10.81 -5.11 0.56
CA LEU A 86 -9.40 -5.01 0.95
C LEU A 86 -8.90 -6.32 1.58
N VAL A 87 -9.69 -6.96 2.43
CA VAL A 87 -9.34 -8.25 3.05
C VAL A 87 -9.28 -9.38 2.03
N LYS A 88 -10.10 -9.28 0.97
CA LYS A 88 -10.13 -10.27 -0.11
C LYS A 88 -8.91 -10.11 -1.02
N GLU A 89 -8.67 -8.91 -1.51
CA GLU A 89 -7.62 -8.56 -2.46
C GLU A 89 -7.08 -7.15 -2.20
N ASN A 90 -5.76 -6.97 -2.29
CA ASN A 90 -5.21 -5.62 -2.18
C ASN A 90 -5.59 -4.78 -3.41
N PHE A 91 -6.35 -3.71 -3.19
CA PHE A 91 -6.61 -2.68 -4.18
C PHE A 91 -6.09 -1.30 -3.73
N CYS A 92 -5.36 -1.23 -2.62
CA CYS A 92 -4.85 0.00 -2.01
C CYS A 92 -3.32 0.01 -2.09
N PRO A 93 -2.73 0.67 -3.11
CA PRO A 93 -1.27 0.86 -3.18
C PRO A 93 -0.70 1.53 -1.93
N LEU A 94 0.59 1.33 -1.68
CA LEU A 94 1.27 1.79 -0.45
C LEU A 94 1.06 3.28 -0.13
N HIS A 95 1.00 4.14 -1.15
CA HIS A 95 0.81 5.59 -1.00
C HIS A 95 -0.67 6.03 -1.11
N SER A 96 -1.63 5.10 -1.08
CA SER A 96 -3.07 5.38 -1.19
C SER A 96 -3.77 5.64 0.15
N TYR A 97 -3.03 5.60 1.26
CA TYR A 97 -3.62 5.69 2.60
C TYR A 97 -2.76 6.49 3.58
N LEU A 98 -3.42 6.95 4.65
CA LEU A 98 -2.80 7.62 5.79
C LEU A 98 -3.28 6.98 7.09
N ILE A 99 -2.37 6.75 8.01
CA ILE A 99 -2.62 6.09 9.30
C ILE A 99 -2.52 7.12 10.41
N ASP A 100 -3.48 7.09 11.35
CA ASP A 100 -3.41 7.81 12.61
C ASP A 100 -2.79 6.91 13.70
N CYS A 101 -1.49 7.03 13.92
CA CYS A 101 -0.72 6.20 14.85
C CYS A 101 -1.21 6.26 16.29
N SER A 102 -1.94 7.31 16.71
CA SER A 102 -2.51 7.36 18.06
C SER A 102 -3.72 6.44 18.24
N LYS A 103 -4.24 5.85 17.15
CA LYS A 103 -5.40 4.96 17.14
C LYS A 103 -5.03 3.51 16.78
N ILE A 104 -3.75 3.22 16.58
CA ILE A 104 -3.24 1.90 16.20
C ILE A 104 -2.36 1.35 17.32
N ASP A 105 -2.42 0.04 17.54
CA ASP A 105 -1.46 -0.65 18.41
C ASP A 105 -0.03 -0.47 17.85
N PRO A 106 0.89 0.17 18.59
CA PRO A 106 2.26 0.38 18.12
C PRO A 106 2.99 -0.91 17.74
N ASP A 107 2.63 -2.04 18.36
CA ASP A 107 3.24 -3.35 18.07
C ASP A 107 2.84 -3.88 16.69
N GLU A 108 1.83 -3.31 16.04
CA GLU A 108 1.43 -3.64 14.67
C GLU A 108 2.07 -2.73 13.61
N LEU A 109 2.71 -1.64 14.02
CA LEU A 109 3.34 -0.66 13.13
C LEU A 109 4.74 -1.12 12.69
N TYR A 110 4.83 -2.23 11.96
CA TYR A 110 6.06 -2.74 11.36
C TYR A 110 5.78 -3.59 10.13
N PHE A 111 6.71 -3.68 9.19
CA PHE A 111 6.71 -4.63 8.08
C PHE A 111 7.46 -5.90 8.48
N ARG A 112 6.91 -7.05 8.10
CA ARG A 112 7.57 -8.36 8.26
C ARG A 112 8.71 -8.51 7.25
N SER A 113 9.96 -8.48 7.72
CA SER A 113 11.15 -8.60 6.85
C SER A 113 11.29 -9.98 6.19
N GLU A 114 10.56 -10.99 6.67
CA GLU A 114 10.47 -12.31 6.05
C GLU A 114 9.54 -12.37 4.82
N LEU A 115 8.71 -11.34 4.62
CA LEU A 115 7.84 -11.17 3.46
C LEU A 115 8.48 -10.25 2.42
N SER A 116 8.24 -10.56 1.15
CA SER A 116 8.63 -9.73 0.01
C SER A 116 7.52 -9.77 -1.04
N ARG A 117 7.31 -8.67 -1.76
CA ARG A 117 6.22 -8.46 -2.74
C ARG A 117 4.81 -8.30 -2.14
N VAL A 118 4.62 -8.70 -0.89
CA VAL A 118 3.32 -8.70 -0.20
C VAL A 118 3.42 -8.14 1.22
N GLU A 119 4.58 -7.60 1.58
CA GLU A 119 4.85 -7.02 2.90
C GLU A 119 3.96 -5.80 3.19
N ASP A 120 3.63 -5.03 2.15
CA ASP A 120 2.73 -3.89 2.23
C ASP A 120 1.29 -4.30 2.48
N TYR A 121 0.83 -5.35 1.81
CA TYR A 121 -0.49 -5.89 2.03
C TYR A 121 -0.61 -6.57 3.40
N ASP A 122 0.42 -7.30 3.84
CA ASP A 122 0.52 -7.82 5.21
C ASP A 122 0.35 -6.71 6.26
N PHE A 123 1.18 -5.68 6.16
CA PHE A 123 1.13 -4.51 7.03
C PHE A 123 -0.25 -3.89 7.03
N LEU A 124 -0.81 -3.65 5.84
CA LEU A 124 -2.10 -3.01 5.71
C LEU A 124 -3.23 -3.86 6.31
N LEU A 125 -3.21 -5.19 6.17
CA LEU A 125 -4.22 -6.06 6.78
C LEU A 125 -4.16 -6.03 8.31
N ARG A 126 -2.97 -5.99 8.91
CA ARG A 126 -2.81 -5.91 10.36
C ARG A 126 -3.20 -4.56 10.93
N VAL A 127 -2.96 -3.48 10.19
CA VAL A 127 -3.34 -2.12 10.60
C VAL A 127 -4.82 -1.84 10.34
N ALA A 128 -5.34 -2.12 9.15
CA ALA A 128 -6.72 -1.81 8.77
C ALA A 128 -7.73 -2.86 9.26
N GLY A 129 -7.34 -4.13 9.37
CA GLY A 129 -8.23 -5.24 9.76
C GLY A 129 -8.95 -5.00 11.10
N PRO A 130 -8.23 -4.73 12.19
CA PRO A 130 -8.85 -4.56 13.51
C PRO A 130 -9.40 -3.15 13.77
N ASN A 131 -9.16 -2.17 12.89
CA ASN A 131 -9.42 -0.75 13.16
C ASN A 131 -10.44 -0.12 12.19
N PRO A 132 -11.22 0.88 12.63
CA PRO A 132 -12.18 1.56 11.75
C PRO A 132 -11.47 2.29 10.61
N CYS A 133 -11.94 2.11 9.38
CA CYS A 133 -11.36 2.72 8.19
C CYS A 133 -12.35 3.68 7.53
N ASP A 134 -11.84 4.57 6.67
CA ASP A 134 -12.63 5.43 5.79
C ASP A 134 -12.22 5.22 4.33
N PHE A 135 -13.18 4.79 3.50
CA PHE A 135 -13.03 4.57 2.05
C PHE A 135 -13.79 5.61 1.21
N SER A 136 -14.36 6.64 1.84
CA SER A 136 -15.22 7.62 1.16
C SER A 136 -14.52 8.41 0.06
N ALA A 137 -13.19 8.51 0.11
CA ALA A 137 -12.37 9.24 -0.87
C ALA A 137 -11.77 8.37 -1.99
N LEU A 138 -12.16 7.10 -2.14
CA LEU A 138 -11.64 6.23 -3.22
C LEU A 138 -11.89 6.79 -4.65
N GLY A 139 -12.93 7.61 -4.83
CA GLY A 139 -13.21 8.31 -6.09
C GLY A 139 -12.31 9.52 -6.35
N CYS A 140 -11.55 9.99 -5.36
CA CYS A 140 -10.63 11.13 -5.47
C CYS A 140 -9.21 10.61 -5.73
N ARG A 141 -8.63 11.00 -6.86
CA ARG A 141 -7.26 10.60 -7.22
C ARG A 141 -6.25 11.49 -6.53
N ILE A 142 -5.33 10.89 -5.78
CA ILE A 142 -4.36 11.63 -4.97
C ILE A 142 -2.90 11.35 -5.35
N GLY A 143 -2.65 10.51 -6.34
CA GLY A 143 -1.31 10.12 -6.73
C GLY A 143 -1.26 9.13 -7.88
N ILE A 144 -0.03 8.82 -8.28
CA ILE A 144 0.30 7.97 -9.42
C ILE A 144 1.24 6.87 -8.95
N TYR A 145 0.87 5.63 -9.27
CA TYR A 145 1.72 4.45 -9.22
C TYR A 145 2.39 4.23 -10.58
N ILE A 146 3.72 4.28 -10.65
CA ILE A 146 4.46 4.21 -11.92
C ILE A 146 4.93 2.79 -12.23
N ILE A 147 4.55 2.28 -13.41
CA ILE A 147 5.08 1.03 -13.97
C ILE A 147 5.96 1.36 -15.18
N ARG A 148 7.23 0.93 -15.13
CA ARG A 148 8.17 1.06 -16.22
C ARG A 148 8.08 -0.14 -17.18
N SER A 149 8.19 0.14 -18.47
CA SER A 149 8.14 -0.87 -19.53
C SER A 149 9.42 -1.70 -19.65
N ASP A 150 10.49 -1.34 -18.94
CA ASP A 150 11.80 -1.99 -18.97
C ASP A 150 11.88 -3.28 -18.13
N HIS A 151 10.75 -3.70 -17.56
CA HIS A 151 10.63 -4.85 -16.65
C HIS A 151 11.42 -4.71 -15.35
N SER A 152 11.84 -3.50 -14.96
CA SER A 152 12.52 -3.28 -13.67
C SER A 152 11.57 -3.43 -12.47
N ASN A 153 10.25 -3.33 -12.68
CA ASN A 153 9.25 -3.55 -11.63
C ASN A 153 9.24 -5.00 -11.11
N SER A 154 8.89 -5.11 -9.84
CA SER A 154 8.74 -6.37 -9.11
C SER A 154 7.52 -7.19 -9.52
N THR A 155 6.49 -6.53 -10.05
CA THR A 155 5.21 -7.12 -10.47
C THR A 155 5.36 -7.86 -11.80
N PRO A 156 4.72 -9.03 -11.99
CA PRO A 156 4.72 -9.71 -13.27
C PRO A 156 3.99 -8.88 -14.34
N SER A 157 4.57 -8.82 -15.52
CA SER A 157 4.03 -8.18 -16.73
C SER A 157 3.06 -9.09 -17.50
N ASN A 158 3.02 -10.38 -17.17
CA ASN A 158 2.21 -11.43 -17.84
C ASN A 158 2.53 -11.60 -19.32
N ASN A 159 3.74 -11.22 -19.76
CA ASN A 159 4.21 -11.38 -21.13
C ASN A 159 4.68 -12.81 -21.45
N GLY A 160 4.71 -13.71 -20.45
CA GLY A 160 5.04 -15.12 -20.62
C GLY A 160 6.54 -15.43 -20.80
N SER A 161 7.40 -14.42 -20.73
CA SER A 161 8.86 -14.55 -20.78
C SER A 161 9.40 -15.37 -19.61
N LYS A 162 10.66 -15.83 -19.71
CA LYS A 162 11.29 -16.61 -18.63
C LYS A 162 11.36 -15.80 -17.33
N GLU A 163 11.78 -14.55 -17.40
CA GLU A 163 11.85 -13.63 -16.26
C GLU A 163 10.47 -13.42 -15.63
N ASP A 164 9.44 -13.21 -16.46
CA ASP A 164 8.07 -13.02 -16.00
C ASP A 164 7.53 -14.27 -15.27
N ARG A 165 7.81 -15.47 -15.78
CA ARG A 165 7.48 -16.73 -15.09
C ARG A 165 8.21 -16.89 -13.76
N GLU A 166 9.44 -16.41 -13.66
CA GLU A 166 10.20 -16.40 -12.40
C GLU A 166 9.55 -15.43 -11.39
N LYS A 167 9.17 -14.22 -11.83
CA LYS A 167 8.41 -13.27 -11.00
C LYS A 167 7.09 -13.89 -10.52
N GLN A 168 6.32 -14.52 -11.41
CA GLN A 168 5.06 -15.20 -11.05
C GLN A 168 5.27 -16.28 -9.97
N LYS A 169 6.34 -17.08 -10.05
CA LYS A 169 6.67 -18.09 -9.03
C LYS A 169 7.00 -17.45 -7.68
N VAL A 170 7.79 -16.37 -7.68
CA VAL A 170 8.13 -15.63 -6.46
C VAL A 170 6.87 -15.02 -5.82
N TRP A 171 6.01 -14.40 -6.63
CA TRP A 171 4.74 -13.84 -6.17
C TRP A 171 3.82 -14.90 -5.59
N LYS A 172 3.66 -16.04 -6.27
CA LYS A 172 2.85 -17.16 -5.77
C LYS A 172 3.34 -17.63 -4.39
N ARG A 173 4.65 -17.87 -4.24
CA ARG A 173 5.25 -18.30 -2.97
C ARG A 173 5.00 -17.30 -1.83
N ASN A 174 5.14 -16.01 -2.09
CA ASN A 174 4.89 -14.98 -1.07
C ASN A 174 3.41 -14.85 -0.74
N ARG A 175 2.53 -14.99 -1.73
CA ARG A 175 1.09 -15.01 -1.53
C ARG A 175 0.62 -16.23 -0.73
N ASP A 176 1.21 -17.40 -0.96
CA ASP A 176 0.95 -18.60 -0.16
C ASP A 176 1.38 -18.40 1.30
N ARG A 177 2.52 -17.74 1.55
CA ARG A 177 2.94 -17.34 2.90
C ARG A 177 1.97 -16.37 3.55
N LEU A 178 1.57 -15.32 2.84
CA LEU A 178 0.58 -14.36 3.35
C LEU A 178 -0.75 -15.05 3.67
N ASN A 179 -1.21 -15.98 2.81
CA ASN A 179 -2.43 -16.73 3.04
C ASN A 179 -2.39 -17.57 4.34
N ALA A 180 -1.22 -18.13 4.66
CA ALA A 180 -1.05 -18.84 5.93
C ALA A 180 -1.13 -17.89 7.13
N LEU A 181 -0.47 -16.73 7.04
CA LEU A 181 -0.46 -15.74 8.13
C LEU A 181 -1.82 -15.06 8.33
N ARG A 182 -2.50 -14.65 7.26
CA ARG A 182 -3.74 -13.86 7.35
C ARG A 182 -4.88 -14.58 8.05
N SER A 183 -4.81 -15.91 8.18
CA SER A 183 -5.75 -16.70 8.97
C SER A 183 -5.74 -16.34 10.46
N THR A 184 -4.66 -15.73 10.94
CA THR A 184 -4.49 -15.31 12.33
C THR A 184 -4.83 -13.83 12.55
N TYR A 185 -5.15 -13.07 11.50
CA TYR A 185 -5.38 -11.63 11.61
C TYR A 185 -6.78 -11.35 12.13
N GLN A 186 -6.87 -10.38 13.04
CA GLN A 186 -8.15 -9.90 13.52
C GLN A 186 -8.77 -8.97 12.47
N VAL A 187 -9.97 -9.31 12.00
CA VAL A 187 -10.79 -8.45 11.14
C VAL A 187 -12.05 -8.06 11.89
N LYS A 188 -12.26 -6.74 12.06
CA LYS A 188 -13.45 -6.14 12.66
C LYS A 188 -14.10 -5.20 11.65
N LEU A 189 -15.42 -5.27 11.58
CA LEU A 189 -16.24 -4.42 10.72
C LEU A 189 -16.85 -3.28 11.54
N PHE A 190 -16.76 -2.08 11.01
CA PHE A 190 -17.28 -0.84 11.59
C PHE A 190 -18.21 -0.17 10.58
N ALA A 191 -19.13 0.66 11.07
CA ALA A 191 -20.06 1.37 10.20
C ALA A 191 -19.36 2.28 9.17
N SER A 192 -18.19 2.83 9.51
CA SER A 192 -17.39 3.67 8.61
C SER A 192 -16.73 2.92 7.45
N ASP A 193 -16.68 1.58 7.52
CA ASP A 193 -16.03 0.78 6.49
C ASP A 193 -16.86 0.64 5.21
N PHE A 194 -18.13 1.09 5.19
CA PHE A 194 -19.11 0.84 4.12
C PHE A 194 -19.66 2.11 3.47
#